data_AF-A0A6M0KZB6-F1
#
_entry.id   AF-A0A6M0KZB6-F1
#
_cell.length_a   1.000
_cell.length_b   1.000
_cell.length_c   1.000
_cell.angle_alpha   90.00
_cell.angle_beta   90.00
_cell.angle_gamma   90.00
#
_symmetry.space_group_name_H-M   'P 1'
#
loop_
_entity.id
_entity.type
_entity.pdbx_description
1 polymer ?
#
loop_
_entity_poly.entity_id
_entity_poly.type
_entity_poly.pdbx_seq_one_letter_code
_entity_poly.pdbx_strand_id
1 'polypeptide(L)'
;MKHPLLNSYKASDFETSIKALIPSYLPEWKPTEYEAGWAVAKAFSNISEQVAEQLNAVPEKLFLSYLDHIEIEPKEVEHALTPVQFTLRKKGSNAVRIPKKSQLISQSKAIFETQSEFTAQKATLGSCYLVDAKKDTIIDIGSKLEVQKNAHFDSKDSLQSHELYIRDDKLFLFKKNLGREQYIKLSIPCLKHCKWFYWGIDENSTQRWIAFEVSFKEE
;
A
#
# COMPACT_ATOMS: atom_id res chain seq x y z
N MET A 1 -28.24 -3.92 8.19
CA MET A 1 -28.69 -3.62 9.56
C MET A 1 -30.10 -4.14 9.73
N LYS A 2 -30.44 -4.69 10.90
CA LYS A 2 -31.83 -5.11 11.18
C LYS A 2 -32.59 -3.88 11.66
N HIS A 3 -33.60 -3.43 10.93
CA HIS A 3 -34.43 -2.29 11.33
C HIS A 3 -35.43 -2.70 12.43
N PRO A 4 -35.82 -1.79 13.32
CA PRO A 4 -36.83 -2.07 14.34
C PRO A 4 -38.20 -2.32 13.68
N LEU A 5 -38.93 -3.32 14.16
CA LEU A 5 -40.32 -3.54 13.77
C LEU A 5 -41.20 -2.62 14.62
N LEU A 6 -41.98 -1.77 13.97
CA LEU A 6 -42.94 -0.87 14.62
C LEU A 6 -44.22 -1.63 15.01
N ASN A 7 -44.62 -2.61 14.20
CA ASN A 7 -45.77 -3.47 14.49
C ASN A 7 -45.48 -4.92 14.08
N SER A 8 -45.59 -5.86 15.02
CA SER A 8 -45.34 -7.28 14.77
C SER A 8 -46.60 -8.12 14.53
N TYR A 9 -47.78 -7.50 14.49
CA TYR A 9 -49.05 -8.22 14.41
C TYR A 9 -49.25 -8.80 13.01
N LYS A 10 -49.69 -10.06 12.96
CA LYS A 10 -50.13 -10.74 11.76
C LYS A 10 -51.66 -10.77 11.67
N ALA A 11 -52.23 -11.18 10.53
CA ALA A 11 -53.68 -11.31 10.39
C ALA A 11 -54.32 -12.16 11.51
N SER A 12 -53.66 -13.23 11.94
CA SER A 12 -54.14 -14.08 13.05
C SER A 12 -54.25 -13.34 14.39
N ASP A 13 -53.37 -12.38 14.65
CA ASP A 13 -53.35 -11.59 15.88
C ASP A 13 -54.49 -10.57 15.87
N PHE A 14 -54.77 -9.99 14.69
CA PHE A 14 -55.96 -9.15 14.48
C PHE A 14 -57.25 -9.95 14.61
N GLU A 15 -57.33 -11.16 14.06
CA GLU A 15 -58.50 -12.04 14.23
C GLU A 15 -58.73 -12.39 15.71
N THR A 16 -57.65 -12.67 16.44
CA THR A 16 -57.71 -12.95 17.89
C THR A 16 -58.19 -11.72 18.66
N SER A 17 -57.69 -10.54 18.31
CA SER A 17 -58.10 -9.27 18.90
C SER A 17 -59.58 -8.97 18.62
N ILE A 18 -60.05 -9.21 17.40
CA ILE A 18 -61.47 -9.06 17.04
C ILE A 18 -62.32 -10.02 17.88
N LYS A 19 -61.95 -11.30 17.99
CA LYS A 19 -62.68 -12.27 18.83
C LYS A 19 -62.76 -11.84 20.30
N ALA A 20 -61.68 -11.27 20.84
CA ALA A 20 -61.65 -10.77 22.20
C ALA A 20 -62.60 -9.57 22.42
N LEU A 21 -62.85 -8.76 21.38
CA LEU A 21 -63.73 -7.58 21.45
C LEU A 21 -65.22 -7.92 21.26
N ILE A 22 -65.56 -9.02 20.57
CA ILE A 22 -66.95 -9.39 20.26
C ILE A 22 -67.87 -9.38 21.49
N PRO A 23 -67.51 -9.99 22.64
CA PRO A 23 -68.41 -10.01 23.81
C PRO A 23 -68.79 -8.63 24.34
N SER A 24 -67.94 -7.62 24.13
CA SER A 24 -68.17 -6.25 24.60
C SER A 24 -69.03 -5.42 23.65
N TYR A 25 -68.94 -5.65 22.34
CA TYR A 25 -69.63 -4.84 21.32
C TYR A 25 -70.87 -5.53 20.74
N LEU A 26 -70.83 -6.86 20.59
CA LEU A 26 -71.84 -7.66 19.92
C LEU A 26 -72.05 -8.98 20.68
N PRO A 27 -72.61 -8.93 21.91
CA PRO A 27 -72.76 -10.12 22.76
C PRO A 27 -73.67 -11.21 22.16
N GLU A 28 -74.59 -10.82 21.27
CA GLU A 28 -75.50 -11.74 20.57
C GLU A 28 -74.83 -12.45 19.39
N TRP A 29 -73.73 -11.90 18.87
CA TRP A 29 -73.06 -12.42 17.70
C TRP A 29 -72.07 -13.52 18.06
N LYS A 30 -72.27 -14.70 17.48
CA LYS A 30 -71.38 -15.87 17.65
C LYS A 30 -70.79 -16.22 16.27
N PRO A 31 -69.63 -15.65 15.91
CA PRO A 31 -69.10 -15.81 14.57
C PRO A 31 -68.80 -17.28 14.28
N THR A 32 -69.26 -17.74 13.12
CA THR A 32 -68.88 -19.05 12.57
C THR A 32 -67.96 -18.87 11.36
N GLU A 33 -67.12 -19.87 11.06
CA GLU A 33 -66.07 -19.72 10.04
C GLU A 33 -66.59 -19.42 8.62
N TYR A 34 -67.82 -19.84 8.32
CA TYR A 34 -68.47 -19.72 7.01
C TYR A 34 -69.47 -18.55 6.94
N GLU A 35 -69.54 -17.72 7.97
CA GLU A 35 -70.45 -16.57 8.02
C GLU A 35 -69.86 -15.37 7.27
N ALA A 36 -70.72 -14.63 6.56
CA ALA A 36 -70.31 -13.42 5.84
C ALA A 36 -69.65 -12.38 6.77
N GLY A 37 -70.14 -12.21 8.01
CA GLY A 37 -69.55 -11.29 8.98
C GLY A 37 -68.12 -11.66 9.37
N TRP A 38 -67.84 -12.96 9.54
CA TRP A 38 -66.49 -13.42 9.84
C TRP A 38 -65.56 -13.34 8.62
N ALA A 39 -66.08 -13.52 7.41
CA ALA A 39 -65.32 -13.29 6.17
C ALA A 39 -64.86 -11.82 6.04
N VAL A 40 -65.71 -10.86 6.43
CA VAL A 40 -65.33 -9.43 6.48
C VAL A 40 -64.26 -9.19 7.55
N ALA A 41 -64.38 -9.79 8.73
CA ALA A 41 -63.38 -9.68 9.78
C ALA A 41 -62.00 -10.22 9.32
N LYS A 42 -61.97 -11.37 8.64
CA LYS A 42 -60.74 -11.91 8.03
C LYS A 42 -60.15 -10.98 6.98
N ALA A 43 -60.97 -10.41 6.09
CA ALA A 43 -60.52 -9.46 5.09
C ALA A 43 -59.90 -8.21 5.75
N PHE A 44 -60.53 -7.70 6.81
CA PHE A 44 -59.99 -6.59 7.59
C PHE A 44 -58.65 -6.93 8.26
N SER A 45 -58.51 -8.12 8.84
CA SER A 45 -57.25 -8.58 9.43
C SER A 45 -56.12 -8.63 8.41
N ASN A 46 -56.39 -9.11 7.18
CA ASN A 46 -55.40 -9.15 6.10
C ASN A 46 -54.99 -7.74 5.65
N ILE A 47 -55.94 -6.81 5.51
CA ILE A 47 -55.64 -5.41 5.18
C ILE A 47 -54.80 -4.77 6.30
N SER A 48 -55.13 -5.06 7.55
CA SER A 48 -54.40 -4.53 8.72
C SER A 48 -52.97 -5.05 8.79
N GLU A 49 -52.74 -6.31 8.44
CA GLU A 49 -51.39 -6.87 8.29
C GLU A 49 -50.59 -6.14 7.20
N GLN A 50 -51.18 -5.88 6.03
CA GLN A 50 -50.50 -5.12 4.97
C GLN A 50 -50.12 -3.69 5.42
N VAL A 51 -50.97 -3.03 6.21
CA VAL A 51 -50.65 -1.71 6.78
C VAL A 51 -49.52 -1.82 7.80
N ALA A 52 -49.51 -2.86 8.64
CA ALA A 52 -48.44 -3.11 9.59
C ALA A 52 -47.09 -3.35 8.87
N GLU A 53 -47.09 -4.09 7.77
CA GLU A 53 -45.91 -4.30 6.92
C GLU A 53 -45.37 -2.98 6.34
N GLN A 54 -46.26 -2.13 5.81
CA GLN A 54 -45.85 -0.82 5.29
C GLN A 54 -45.28 0.08 6.37
N LEU A 55 -45.85 0.04 7.58
CA LEU A 55 -45.36 0.78 8.73
C LEU A 55 -43.94 0.32 9.10
N ASN A 56 -43.67 -0.99 9.06
CA ASN A 56 -42.34 -1.55 9.34
C ASN A 56 -41.28 -1.13 8.31
N ALA A 57 -41.65 -0.69 7.11
CA ALA A 57 -40.73 -0.15 6.12
C ALA A 57 -40.36 1.33 6.36
N VAL A 58 -41.09 2.04 7.23
CA VAL A 58 -40.86 3.48 7.51
C VAL A 58 -39.48 3.75 8.12
N PRO A 59 -38.99 3.01 9.13
CA PRO A 59 -37.68 3.27 9.72
C PRO A 59 -36.53 3.20 8.70
N GLU A 60 -36.61 2.28 7.74
CA GLU A 60 -35.62 2.17 6.66
C GLU A 60 -35.64 3.39 5.74
N LYS A 61 -36.83 3.85 5.34
CA LYS A 61 -36.98 5.04 4.50
C LYS A 61 -36.53 6.32 5.22
N LEU A 62 -36.85 6.45 6.51
CA LEU A 62 -36.38 7.58 7.33
C LEU A 62 -34.86 7.59 7.45
N PHE A 63 -34.24 6.42 7.60
CA PHE A 63 -32.79 6.32 7.64
C PHE A 63 -32.16 6.73 6.32
N LEU A 64 -32.68 6.27 5.18
CA LEU A 64 -32.21 6.70 3.87
C LEU A 64 -32.36 8.21 3.67
N SER A 65 -33.52 8.77 4.02
CA SER A 65 -33.75 10.22 3.95
C SER A 65 -32.80 11.01 4.86
N TYR A 66 -32.45 10.47 6.03
CA TYR A 66 -31.43 11.07 6.89
C TYR A 66 -30.06 11.06 6.23
N LEU A 67 -29.66 9.94 5.59
CA LEU A 67 -28.39 9.86 4.84
C LEU A 67 -28.34 10.87 3.68
N ASP A 68 -29.44 11.03 2.94
CA ASP A 68 -29.55 12.01 1.87
C ASP A 68 -29.41 13.44 2.41
N HIS A 69 -29.99 13.73 3.58
CA HIS A 69 -29.92 15.07 4.21
C HIS A 69 -28.52 15.47 4.68
N ILE A 70 -27.69 14.51 5.07
CA ILE A 70 -26.30 14.76 5.47
C ILE A 70 -25.34 14.73 4.27
N GLU A 71 -25.87 14.74 3.04
CA GLU A 71 -25.14 14.73 1.77
C GLU A 71 -24.11 13.58 1.70
N ILE A 72 -24.39 12.47 2.39
CA ILE A 72 -23.55 11.27 2.28
C ILE A 72 -23.93 10.56 0.99
N GLU A 73 -23.16 10.84 -0.05
CA GLU A 73 -23.24 10.09 -1.28
C GLU A 73 -22.59 8.71 -1.10
N PRO A 74 -23.21 7.63 -1.64
CA PRO A 74 -22.56 6.34 -1.69
C PRO A 74 -21.27 6.48 -2.50
N LYS A 75 -20.16 5.97 -1.95
CA LYS A 75 -18.87 5.98 -2.63
C LYS A 75 -19.02 5.36 -4.03
N GLU A 76 -18.65 6.10 -5.07
CA GLU A 76 -18.64 5.60 -6.43
C GLU A 76 -17.75 4.35 -6.54
N VAL A 77 -18.12 3.46 -7.47
CA VAL A 77 -17.32 2.27 -7.75
C VAL A 77 -16.02 2.73 -8.41
N GLU A 78 -14.91 2.66 -7.67
CA GLU A 78 -13.59 2.96 -8.21
C GLU A 78 -13.13 1.87 -9.18
N HIS A 79 -12.60 2.28 -10.33
CA HIS A 79 -12.02 1.36 -11.29
C HIS A 79 -10.76 0.70 -10.73
N ALA A 80 -10.59 -0.60 -10.99
CA ALA A 80 -9.36 -1.30 -10.64
C ALA A 80 -8.18 -0.78 -11.48
N LEU A 81 -7.09 -0.39 -10.80
CA LEU A 81 -5.84 0.03 -11.43
C LEU A 81 -4.76 -1.01 -11.13
N THR A 82 -3.96 -1.35 -12.14
CA THR A 82 -2.84 -2.29 -11.97
C THR A 82 -1.68 -1.95 -12.91
N PRO A 83 -0.42 -1.97 -12.43
CA PRO A 83 0.73 -1.79 -13.29
C PRO A 83 0.92 -3.01 -14.20
N VAL A 84 1.15 -2.76 -15.49
CA VAL A 84 1.42 -3.81 -16.49
C VAL A 84 2.73 -3.51 -17.20
N GLN A 85 3.57 -4.54 -17.38
CA GLN A 85 4.83 -4.44 -18.10
C GLN A 85 4.68 -4.97 -19.52
N PHE A 86 5.13 -4.18 -20.51
CA PHE A 86 5.19 -4.59 -21.91
C PHE A 86 6.62 -5.00 -22.27
N THR A 87 6.80 -6.25 -22.67
CA THR A 87 8.12 -6.77 -23.09
C THR A 87 8.19 -6.88 -24.61
N LEU A 88 9.07 -6.11 -25.23
CA LEU A 88 9.29 -6.14 -26.68
C LEU A 88 10.07 -7.40 -27.10
N ARG A 89 9.66 -8.04 -28.20
CA ARG A 89 10.32 -9.24 -28.74
C ARG A 89 11.70 -8.90 -29.33
N LYS A 90 12.67 -9.81 -29.18
CA LYS A 90 14.09 -9.61 -29.61
C LYS A 90 14.28 -9.25 -31.09
N LYS A 91 13.41 -9.67 -32.00
CA LYS A 91 13.48 -9.40 -33.46
C LYS A 91 12.62 -8.19 -33.91
N GLY A 92 11.99 -7.47 -32.98
CA GLY A 92 11.12 -6.34 -33.28
C GLY A 92 11.85 -4.99 -33.32
N SER A 93 11.09 -3.92 -33.58
CA SER A 93 11.57 -2.53 -33.47
C SER A 93 12.12 -2.24 -32.06
N ASN A 94 13.17 -1.41 -31.97
CA ASN A 94 13.76 -0.97 -30.70
C ASN A 94 12.80 -0.08 -29.87
N ALA A 95 11.80 0.51 -30.51
CA ALA A 95 10.77 1.31 -29.89
C ALA A 95 9.40 1.04 -30.55
N VAL A 96 8.36 0.91 -29.73
CA VAL A 96 6.98 0.69 -30.18
C VAL A 96 6.05 1.63 -29.44
N ARG A 97 5.25 2.40 -30.17
CA ARG A 97 4.22 3.27 -29.59
C ARG A 97 3.03 2.42 -29.17
N ILE A 98 2.63 2.51 -27.91
CA ILE A 98 1.42 1.89 -27.37
C ILE A 98 0.37 3.00 -27.21
N PRO A 99 -0.72 2.96 -27.98
CA PRO A 99 -1.76 3.97 -27.88
C PRO A 99 -2.52 3.85 -26.56
N LYS A 100 -3.16 4.96 -26.17
CA LYS A 100 -4.16 4.97 -25.11
C LYS A 100 -5.31 4.01 -25.48
N LYS A 101 -5.97 3.41 -24.49
CA LYS A 101 -7.06 2.43 -24.68
C LYS A 101 -6.63 1.14 -25.39
N SER A 102 -5.36 0.77 -25.28
CA SER A 102 -4.93 -0.57 -25.70
C SER A 102 -5.53 -1.60 -24.75
N GLN A 103 -6.27 -2.57 -25.30
CA GLN A 103 -7.00 -3.55 -24.51
C GLN A 103 -6.11 -4.71 -24.06
N LEU A 104 -6.25 -5.06 -22.79
CA LEU A 104 -5.55 -6.13 -22.12
C LEU A 104 -6.59 -7.06 -21.48
N ILE A 105 -6.36 -8.36 -21.56
CA ILE A 105 -7.27 -9.36 -20.97
C ILE A 105 -6.53 -10.02 -19.80
N SER A 106 -7.15 -9.94 -18.62
CA SER A 106 -6.66 -10.65 -17.43
C SER A 106 -6.96 -12.14 -17.50
N GLN A 107 -6.31 -12.94 -16.66
CA GLN A 107 -6.62 -14.36 -16.45
C GLN A 107 -8.08 -14.58 -16.01
N SER A 108 -8.63 -13.63 -15.25
CA SER A 108 -10.05 -13.62 -14.85
C SER A 108 -11.02 -13.20 -15.97
N LYS A 109 -10.52 -13.00 -17.20
CA LYS A 109 -11.25 -12.48 -18.37
C LYS A 109 -11.77 -11.05 -18.22
N ALA A 110 -11.35 -10.31 -17.19
CA ALA A 110 -11.60 -8.88 -17.11
C ALA A 110 -10.80 -8.12 -18.18
N ILE A 111 -11.43 -7.14 -18.82
CA ILE A 111 -10.82 -6.28 -19.84
C ILE A 111 -10.30 -5.03 -19.15
N PHE A 112 -9.01 -4.74 -19.36
CA PHE A 112 -8.34 -3.53 -18.91
C PHE A 112 -7.90 -2.70 -20.11
N GLU A 113 -7.69 -1.42 -19.90
CA GLU A 113 -7.24 -0.48 -20.92
C GLU A 113 -6.05 0.35 -20.41
N THR A 114 -5.14 0.71 -21.33
CA THR A 114 -4.06 1.64 -20.99
C THR A 114 -4.61 3.06 -20.75
N GLN A 115 -4.27 3.64 -19.60
CA GLN A 115 -4.73 4.98 -19.21
C GLN A 115 -4.13 6.10 -20.05
N SER A 116 -2.87 5.95 -20.45
CA SER A 116 -2.13 6.91 -21.28
C SER A 116 -1.43 6.22 -22.43
N GLU A 117 -1.14 6.98 -23.48
CA GLU A 117 -0.20 6.54 -24.50
C GLU A 117 1.24 6.66 -23.99
N PHE A 118 2.10 5.74 -24.43
CA PHE A 118 3.53 5.80 -24.16
C PHE A 118 4.31 5.02 -25.22
N THR A 119 5.60 5.30 -25.34
CA THR A 119 6.50 4.54 -26.23
C THR A 119 7.27 3.53 -25.39
N ALA A 120 6.99 2.24 -25.61
CA ALA A 120 7.79 1.18 -25.02
C ALA A 120 9.14 1.11 -25.75
N GLN A 121 10.22 1.12 -24.96
CA GLN A 121 11.57 0.92 -25.45
C GLN A 121 12.16 -0.32 -24.78
N LYS A 122 13.07 -0.97 -25.49
CA LYS A 122 13.83 -2.09 -24.94
C LYS A 122 14.93 -1.57 -24.02
N ALA A 123 14.55 -1.18 -22.81
CA ALA A 123 15.46 -0.79 -21.75
C ALA A 123 15.49 -1.87 -20.67
N THR A 124 16.68 -2.20 -20.20
CA THR A 124 16.89 -3.05 -19.02
C THR A 124 17.48 -2.18 -17.93
N LEU A 125 16.97 -2.28 -16.70
CA LEU A 125 17.58 -1.63 -15.56
C LEU A 125 18.92 -2.33 -15.29
N GLY A 126 20.04 -1.63 -15.52
CA GLY A 126 21.37 -2.21 -15.39
C GLY A 126 21.87 -2.26 -13.95
N SER A 127 21.69 -1.17 -13.21
CA SER A 127 22.05 -1.08 -11.80
C SER A 127 21.15 -0.04 -11.11
N CYS A 128 20.99 -0.21 -9.80
CA CYS A 128 20.21 0.69 -8.96
C CYS A 128 20.95 0.89 -7.64
N TYR A 129 21.29 2.14 -7.34
CA TYR A 129 22.00 2.50 -6.12
C TYR A 129 21.14 3.45 -5.29
N LEU A 130 21.16 3.27 -3.98
CA LEU A 130 20.63 4.22 -3.02
C LEU A 130 21.76 5.02 -2.42
N VAL A 131 21.59 6.33 -2.41
CA VAL A 131 22.53 7.28 -1.81
C VAL A 131 21.83 7.95 -0.63
N ASP A 132 22.30 7.70 0.59
CA ASP A 132 21.85 8.40 1.79
C ASP A 132 22.92 9.41 2.23
N ALA A 133 22.68 10.69 1.92
CA ALA A 133 23.61 11.77 2.24
C ALA A 133 23.74 12.03 3.75
N LYS A 134 22.77 11.62 4.58
CA LYS A 134 22.85 11.83 6.03
C LYS A 134 23.70 10.77 6.71
N LYS A 135 23.60 9.53 6.22
CA LYS A 135 24.41 8.40 6.71
C LYS A 135 25.76 8.29 6.00
N ASP A 136 25.97 9.05 4.93
CA ASP A 136 27.14 8.97 4.04
C ASP A 136 27.36 7.53 3.57
N THR A 137 26.30 6.95 2.98
CA THR A 137 26.32 5.58 2.47
C THR A 137 25.80 5.48 1.05
N ILE A 138 26.43 4.60 0.27
CA ILE A 138 26.00 4.19 -1.06
C ILE A 138 25.74 2.69 -1.02
N ILE A 139 24.52 2.27 -1.33
CA ILE A 139 24.10 0.87 -1.23
C ILE A 139 23.68 0.40 -2.63
N ASP A 140 24.24 -0.73 -3.09
CA ASP A 140 23.72 -1.42 -4.28
C ASP A 140 22.44 -2.18 -3.93
N ILE A 141 21.35 -1.73 -4.56
CA ILE A 141 20.02 -2.32 -4.46
C ILE A 141 19.73 -3.20 -5.67
N GLY A 142 20.33 -2.90 -6.83
CA GLY A 142 20.14 -3.66 -8.07
C GLY A 142 20.38 -5.15 -7.84
N SER A 143 21.54 -5.48 -7.27
CA SER A 143 21.90 -6.87 -6.94
C SER A 143 20.96 -7.52 -5.90
N LYS A 144 20.30 -6.72 -5.03
CA LYS A 144 19.40 -7.22 -3.98
C LYS A 144 17.98 -7.49 -4.51
N LEU A 145 17.52 -6.68 -5.46
CA LEU A 145 16.20 -6.83 -6.09
C LEU A 145 16.09 -8.10 -6.94
N GLU A 146 17.21 -8.60 -7.49
CA GLU A 146 17.24 -9.89 -8.20
C GLU A 146 17.02 -11.09 -7.27
N VAL A 147 17.43 -10.98 -6.00
CA VAL A 147 17.37 -12.07 -5.02
C VAL A 147 16.07 -12.05 -4.21
N GLN A 148 15.57 -10.87 -3.84
CA GLN A 148 14.33 -10.72 -3.07
C GLN A 148 13.48 -9.58 -3.61
N LYS A 149 12.20 -9.88 -3.91
CA LYS A 149 11.21 -8.89 -4.38
C LYS A 149 10.89 -7.79 -3.35
N ASN A 150 11.25 -8.00 -2.08
CA ASN A 150 11.00 -7.07 -0.98
C ASN A 150 12.33 -6.55 -0.41
N ALA A 151 13.27 -6.15 -1.26
CA ALA A 151 14.53 -5.58 -0.80
C ALA A 151 14.26 -4.27 -0.03
N HIS A 152 14.61 -4.27 1.27
CA HIS A 152 14.50 -3.08 2.10
C HIS A 152 15.63 -2.09 1.78
N PHE A 153 15.31 -0.80 1.80
CA PHE A 153 16.24 0.32 1.57
C PHE A 153 17.20 0.59 2.74
N ASP A 154 17.23 -0.25 3.78
CA ASP A 154 18.01 -0.03 5.02
C ASP A 154 19.09 -1.11 5.23
N SER A 155 19.84 -1.40 4.17
CA SER A 155 20.96 -2.34 4.28
C SER A 155 22.22 -1.64 4.79
N LYS A 156 22.94 -2.29 5.71
CA LYS A 156 24.18 -1.78 6.30
C LYS A 156 25.42 -1.91 5.40
N ASP A 157 25.31 -2.63 4.29
CA ASP A 157 26.42 -2.86 3.37
C ASP A 157 26.61 -1.65 2.44
N SER A 158 27.35 -0.66 2.94
CA SER A 158 27.80 0.49 2.16
C SER A 158 28.97 0.08 1.25
N LEU A 159 28.87 0.42 -0.03
CA LEU A 159 29.97 0.37 -1.00
C LEU A 159 30.90 1.57 -0.91
N GLN A 160 30.56 2.56 -0.09
CA GLN A 160 31.33 3.77 0.03
C GLN A 160 32.60 3.52 0.86
N SER A 161 33.76 3.76 0.24
CA SER A 161 35.06 3.75 0.89
C SER A 161 35.73 5.11 0.74
N HIS A 162 36.05 5.75 1.86
CA HIS A 162 36.80 7.00 1.85
C HIS A 162 38.30 6.69 1.91
N GLU A 163 39.03 7.11 0.88
CA GLU A 163 40.47 6.89 0.76
C GLU A 163 41.17 8.22 0.53
N LEU A 164 42.18 8.52 1.35
CA LEU A 164 42.99 9.72 1.23
C LEU A 164 44.41 9.35 0.81
N TYR A 165 44.83 9.89 -0.32
CA TYR A 165 46.17 9.72 -0.87
C TYR A 165 46.99 10.99 -0.64
N ILE A 166 48.10 10.86 0.08
CA ILE A 166 49.02 11.96 0.35
C ILE A 166 50.37 11.65 -0.28
N ARG A 167 50.88 12.56 -1.09
CA ARG A 167 52.21 12.44 -1.69
C ARG A 167 52.98 13.72 -1.47
N ASP A 168 54.22 13.55 -1.07
CA ASP A 168 55.22 14.60 -1.11
C ASP A 168 56.58 13.95 -1.40
N ASP A 169 57.29 14.50 -2.38
CA ASP A 169 58.52 13.92 -2.89
C ASP A 169 59.71 14.10 -1.93
N LYS A 170 59.58 14.85 -0.82
CA LYS A 170 60.64 15.12 0.16
C LYS A 170 60.33 14.59 1.55
N LEU A 171 59.09 14.73 2.02
CA LEU A 171 58.66 14.39 3.38
C LEU A 171 58.57 12.88 3.63
N PHE A 172 58.16 12.10 2.63
CA PHE A 172 57.91 10.65 2.79
C PHE A 172 59.07 9.76 2.33
N LEU A 173 60.24 10.35 2.03
CA LEU A 173 61.49 9.63 1.75
C LEU A 173 62.23 9.31 3.06
N PHE A 174 61.67 8.44 3.89
CA PHE A 174 62.34 7.99 5.11
C PHE A 174 63.61 7.20 4.77
N LYS A 175 64.79 7.77 5.03
CA LYS A 175 66.05 7.02 5.00
C LYS A 175 66.13 6.16 6.26
N LYS A 176 66.25 4.83 6.12
CA LYS A 176 66.29 3.79 7.16
C LYS A 176 67.26 4.00 8.36
N ASN A 177 68.04 5.09 8.40
CA ASN A 177 69.17 5.29 9.32
C ASN A 177 69.08 6.53 10.24
N LEU A 178 67.91 7.16 10.40
CA LEU A 178 67.77 8.38 11.22
C LEU A 178 66.76 8.21 12.36
N GLY A 179 67.26 7.78 13.52
CA GLY A 179 66.62 7.95 14.83
C GLY A 179 65.40 7.06 15.09
N ARG A 180 65.19 6.68 16.35
CA ARG A 180 64.20 5.65 16.72
C ARG A 180 62.74 6.08 16.59
N GLU A 181 62.40 7.37 16.54
CA GLU A 181 61.00 7.82 16.51
C GLU A 181 60.84 9.17 15.79
N GLN A 182 60.66 9.16 14.46
CA GLN A 182 60.17 10.33 13.72
C GLN A 182 58.68 10.15 13.45
N TYR A 183 57.86 11.12 13.85
CA TYR A 183 56.43 11.12 13.57
C TYR A 183 56.05 12.39 12.80
N ILE A 184 55.16 12.23 11.82
CA ILE A 184 54.51 13.34 11.12
C ILE A 184 53.11 13.45 11.70
N LYS A 185 52.79 14.58 12.35
CA LYS A 185 51.45 14.86 12.84
C LYS A 185 50.66 15.62 11.78
N LEU A 186 49.71 14.95 11.14
CA LEU A 186 48.74 15.56 10.25
C LEU A 186 47.42 15.72 11.01
N SER A 187 46.88 16.94 11.02
CA SER A 187 45.55 17.21 11.55
C SER A 187 44.68 17.64 10.39
N ILE A 188 43.78 16.74 9.97
CA ILE A 188 42.77 17.04 8.95
C ILE A 188 41.42 17.03 9.66
N PRO A 189 40.71 18.17 9.73
CA PRO A 189 39.37 18.19 10.27
C PRO A 189 38.43 17.38 9.38
N CYS A 190 37.45 16.73 10.00
CA CYS A 190 36.28 16.13 9.33
C CYS A 190 36.47 14.78 8.59
N LEU A 191 37.58 14.06 8.76
CA LEU A 191 37.71 12.70 8.20
C LEU A 191 37.45 11.63 9.28
N LYS A 192 36.31 10.94 9.19
CA LYS A 192 36.00 9.75 10.00
C LYS A 192 36.09 8.50 9.12
N HIS A 193 36.62 7.41 9.66
CA HIS A 193 36.70 6.10 8.98
C HIS A 193 37.31 6.11 7.56
N CYS A 194 38.36 6.91 7.34
CA CYS A 194 39.08 6.96 6.05
C CYS A 194 40.32 6.06 6.09
N LYS A 195 40.63 5.38 4.98
CA LYS A 195 41.92 4.72 4.78
C LYS A 195 42.93 5.73 4.26
N TRP A 196 44.13 5.72 4.83
CA TRP A 196 45.18 6.66 4.48
C TRP A 196 46.30 5.94 3.75
N PHE A 197 46.72 6.52 2.64
CA PHE A 197 47.83 6.03 1.85
C PHE A 197 48.85 7.14 1.65
N TYR A 198 50.13 6.80 1.75
CA TYR A 198 51.22 7.68 1.31
C TYR A 198 52.02 7.08 0.18
N TRP A 199 52.60 7.95 -0.64
CA TRP A 199 53.54 7.54 -1.67
C TRP A 199 54.92 7.34 -1.04
N GLY A 200 55.44 6.10 -1.09
CA GLY A 200 56.70 5.75 -0.45
C GLY A 200 57.42 4.62 -1.17
N ILE A 201 58.61 4.31 -0.67
CA ILE A 201 59.42 3.20 -1.15
C ILE A 201 59.21 2.02 -0.19
N ASP A 202 58.76 0.90 -0.73
CA ASP A 202 58.54 -0.33 0.03
C ASP A 202 59.86 -1.03 0.39
N GLU A 203 59.79 -2.07 1.24
CA GLU A 203 60.97 -2.85 1.66
C GLU A 203 61.80 -3.41 0.48
N ASN A 204 61.14 -3.66 -0.65
CA ASN A 204 61.74 -4.15 -1.89
C ASN A 204 62.28 -3.05 -2.82
N SER A 205 62.44 -1.81 -2.33
CA SER A 205 62.90 -0.64 -3.11
C SER A 205 62.00 -0.25 -4.29
N THR A 206 60.73 -0.67 -4.28
CA THR A 206 59.72 -0.31 -5.27
C THR A 206 58.83 0.83 -4.77
N GLN A 207 58.54 1.81 -5.64
CA GLN A 207 57.65 2.92 -5.31
C GLN A 207 56.19 2.46 -5.41
N ARG A 208 55.41 2.60 -4.34
CA ARG A 208 53.98 2.29 -4.32
C ARG A 208 53.22 3.13 -3.28
N TRP A 209 51.90 3.09 -3.36
CA TRP A 209 51.03 3.57 -2.30
C TRP A 209 51.07 2.60 -1.12
N ILE A 210 51.50 3.09 0.05
CA ILE A 210 51.63 2.32 1.28
C ILE A 210 50.55 2.82 2.25
N ALA A 211 49.81 1.88 2.86
CA ALA A 211 48.79 2.21 3.85
C ALA A 211 49.45 2.68 5.16
N PHE A 212 48.91 3.73 5.77
CA PHE A 212 49.27 4.07 7.15
C PHE A 212 48.61 3.08 8.12
N GLU A 213 49.32 2.67 9.17
CA GLU A 213 48.70 2.11 10.36
C GLU A 213 48.07 3.25 11.16
N VAL A 214 46.79 3.50 10.92
CA VAL A 214 46.06 4.57 11.60
C VAL A 214 45.48 4.03 12.90
N SER A 215 45.99 4.51 14.04
CA SER A 215 45.34 4.36 15.33
C SER A 215 44.43 5.56 15.56
N PHE A 216 43.11 5.33 15.50
CA PHE A 216 42.14 6.36 15.89
C PHE A 216 42.09 6.41 17.41
N LYS A 217 42.49 7.53 18.01
CA LYS A 217 42.12 7.85 19.40
C LYS A 217 40.76 8.54 19.36
N GLU A 218 39.75 7.89 19.92
CA GLU A 218 38.49 8.55 20.26
C GLU A 218 38.78 9.46 21.47
N GLU A 219 38.54 10.76 21.30
CA GLU A 219 38.43 11.75 22.40
C GLU A 219 36.99 11.86 22.86
#